data_AF-A0A8J9ZC12-F1
#
_entry.id   AF-A0A8J9ZC12-F1
#
_cell.length_a   1.000
_cell.length_b   1.000
_cell.length_c   1.000
_cell.angle_alpha   90.00
_cell.angle_beta   90.00
_cell.angle_gamma   90.00
#
_symmetry.space_group_name_H-M   'P 1'
#
loop_
_entity.id
_entity.type
_entity.pdbx_description
1 polymer ?
#
loop_
_entity_poly.entity_id
_entity_poly.type
_entity_poly.pdbx_seq_one_letter_code
_entity_poly.pdbx_strand_id
1 'polypeptide(L)'
;MKYVLCWSLDDVTFFKVNVRSEKSVRHVTADMAGKIRQWNKADAMLFEHFNRTLWAKLSKLPFNWRQEVQLLKERNQRLKDECLKSDDASNTEIRDEKFRVWEPEGVSVRGFLLRDSVRENGTCVNMAKPPKPFTYELQGRERARLGTAGLG
;
A
#
# COMPACT_ATOMS: atom_id res chain seq x y z
N MET A 1 -6.62 -0.83 14.80
CA MET A 1 -5.36 -0.07 14.90
C MET A 1 -5.59 1.24 15.62
N LYS A 2 -6.37 2.19 15.09
CA LYS A 2 -6.81 3.44 15.78
C LYS A 2 -7.00 3.29 17.30
N TYR A 3 -7.94 2.45 17.73
CA TYR A 3 -8.27 2.28 19.15
C TYR A 3 -7.31 1.39 19.95
N VAL A 4 -6.65 0.43 19.31
CA VAL A 4 -5.78 -0.55 20.00
C VAL A 4 -4.36 -0.01 20.19
N LEU A 5 -3.91 0.84 19.25
CA LEU A 5 -2.57 1.43 19.22
C LEU A 5 -2.60 2.93 19.53
N CYS A 6 -3.76 3.49 19.91
CA CYS A 6 -3.98 4.92 20.15
C CYS A 6 -3.56 5.81 18.95
N TRP A 7 -3.76 5.30 17.74
CA TRP A 7 -3.44 6.01 16.49
C TRP A 7 -4.60 6.91 16.08
N SER A 8 -4.25 8.05 15.47
CA SER A 8 -5.19 8.92 14.78
C SER A 8 -5.58 8.34 13.42
N LEU A 9 -6.46 9.04 12.70
CA LEU A 9 -6.79 8.65 11.33
C LEU A 9 -5.60 8.85 10.38
N ASP A 10 -4.81 9.91 10.61
CA ASP A 10 -3.67 10.27 9.75
C ASP A 10 -2.56 9.22 9.82
N ASP A 11 -2.36 8.59 10.99
CA ASP A 11 -1.36 7.52 11.20
C ASP A 11 -1.66 6.23 10.41
N VAL A 12 -2.89 6.07 9.92
CA VAL A 12 -3.33 4.89 9.16
C VAL A 12 -3.74 5.22 7.74
N THR A 13 -3.53 6.46 7.28
CA THR A 13 -3.75 6.84 5.88
C THR A 13 -2.76 6.12 4.97
N PHE A 14 -3.16 5.87 3.72
CA PHE A 14 -2.30 5.19 2.76
C PHE A 14 -2.70 5.50 1.30
N PHE A 15 -1.71 5.44 0.41
CA PHE A 15 -1.95 5.24 -1.02
C PHE A 15 -1.92 3.75 -1.33
N LYS A 16 -2.89 3.29 -2.13
CA LYS A 16 -2.96 1.88 -2.53
C LYS A 16 -1.88 1.58 -3.57
N VAL A 17 -0.74 1.08 -3.11
CA VAL A 17 0.39 0.69 -3.97
C VAL A 17 0.22 -0.72 -4.55
N ASN A 18 1.09 -1.12 -5.48
CA ASN A 18 1.12 -2.46 -6.10
C ASN A 18 -0.19 -2.87 -6.78
N VAL A 19 -1.00 -1.90 -7.20
CA VAL A 19 -2.21 -2.19 -7.96
C VAL A 19 -1.82 -2.49 -9.39
N ARG A 20 -2.14 -3.69 -9.87
CA ARG A 20 -1.93 -4.04 -11.28
C ARG A 20 -2.92 -3.27 -12.15
N SER A 21 -2.48 -2.85 -13.33
CA SER A 21 -3.39 -2.34 -14.35
C SER A 21 -4.39 -3.44 -14.74
N GLU A 22 -5.61 -3.06 -15.13
CA GLU A 22 -6.66 -4.03 -15.50
C GLU A 22 -6.21 -4.97 -16.62
N LYS A 23 -5.43 -4.45 -17.57
CA LYS A 23 -4.85 -5.21 -18.68
C LYS A 23 -3.93 -6.36 -18.22
N SER A 24 -3.38 -6.26 -17.02
CA SER A 24 -2.49 -7.28 -16.42
C SER A 24 -3.20 -8.20 -15.44
N VAL A 25 -4.49 -8.00 -15.18
CA VAL A 25 -5.28 -8.87 -14.30
C VAL A 25 -5.78 -10.07 -15.11
N ARG A 26 -5.37 -11.28 -14.71
CA ARG A 26 -5.89 -12.52 -15.28
C ARG A 26 -7.18 -12.93 -14.57
N HIS A 27 -8.20 -13.30 -15.35
CA HIS A 27 -9.43 -13.83 -14.78
C HIS A 27 -9.16 -15.21 -14.14
N VAL A 28 -9.60 -15.38 -12.90
CA VAL A 28 -9.57 -16.67 -12.18
C VAL A 28 -10.94 -17.31 -12.29
N THR A 29 -11.04 -18.50 -12.88
CA THR A 29 -12.31 -19.25 -12.94
C THR A 29 -12.61 -19.93 -11.60
N ALA A 30 -13.85 -20.38 -11.39
CA ALA A 30 -14.22 -21.11 -10.18
C ALA A 30 -13.39 -22.40 -9.99
N ASP A 31 -13.13 -23.15 -11.07
CA ASP A 31 -12.28 -24.35 -11.05
C ASP A 31 -10.84 -24.01 -10.64
N MET A 32 -10.25 -22.97 -11.25
CA MET A 32 -8.92 -22.50 -10.87
C MET A 32 -8.86 -22.08 -9.40
N ALA A 33 -9.86 -21.34 -8.92
CA ALA A 33 -9.94 -20.94 -7.52
C ALA A 33 -10.01 -22.15 -6.58
N GLY A 34 -10.76 -23.20 -6.95
CA GLY A 34 -10.82 -24.46 -6.21
C GLY A 34 -9.46 -25.15 -6.12
N LYS A 35 -8.75 -25.28 -7.25
CA LYS A 35 -7.40 -25.84 -7.31
C LYS A 35 -6.40 -25.03 -6.49
N ILE A 36 -6.42 -23.70 -6.60
CA ILE A 36 -5.54 -22.80 -5.83
C ILE A 36 -5.76 -23.01 -4.32
N ARG A 37 -7.02 -23.10 -3.86
CA ARG A 37 -7.34 -23.38 -2.45
C ARG A 37 -6.90 -24.77 -2.02
N GLN A 38 -7.01 -25.77 -2.88
CA GLN A 38 -6.55 -27.12 -2.57
C GLN A 38 -5.03 -27.18 -2.43
N TRP A 39 -4.29 -26.52 -3.33
CA TRP A 39 -2.83 -26.46 -3.26
C TRP A 39 -2.33 -25.64 -2.07
N ASN A 40 -3.02 -24.55 -1.74
CA ASN A 40 -2.70 -23.69 -0.60
C ASN A 40 -3.62 -23.98 0.60
N LYS A 41 -3.91 -25.27 0.87
CA LYS A 41 -4.91 -25.67 1.87
C LYS A 41 -4.61 -25.09 3.26
N ALA A 42 -3.36 -25.11 3.68
CA ALA A 42 -2.95 -24.55 4.97
C ALA A 42 -3.24 -23.05 5.05
N ASP A 43 -2.84 -22.28 4.03
CA ASP A 43 -3.09 -20.84 3.98
C ASP A 43 -4.58 -20.51 3.87
N ALA A 44 -5.35 -21.30 3.11
CA ALA A 44 -6.79 -21.16 3.01
C ALA A 44 -7.46 -21.33 4.38
N MET A 45 -7.04 -22.34 5.16
CA MET A 45 -7.54 -22.56 6.52
C MET A 45 -7.18 -21.41 7.46
N LEU A 46 -5.95 -20.91 7.40
CA LEU A 46 -5.52 -19.75 8.20
C LEU A 46 -6.32 -18.50 7.84
N PHE A 47 -6.47 -18.21 6.55
CA PHE A 47 -7.26 -17.08 6.07
C PHE A 47 -8.70 -17.16 6.57
N GLU A 48 -9.36 -18.32 6.45
CA GLU A 48 -10.74 -18.50 6.91
C GLU A 48 -10.88 -18.33 8.43
N HIS A 49 -9.93 -18.85 9.20
CA HIS A 49 -9.90 -18.66 10.66
C HIS A 49 -9.81 -17.18 11.02
N PHE A 50 -8.84 -16.45 10.46
CA PHE A 50 -8.65 -15.03 10.79
C PHE A 50 -9.73 -14.12 10.23
N ASN A 51 -10.29 -14.46 9.06
CA ASN A 51 -11.43 -13.72 8.48
C ASN A 51 -12.65 -13.79 9.41
N ARG A 52 -13.02 -15.00 9.89
CA ARG A 52 -14.11 -15.15 10.88
C ARG A 52 -13.80 -14.41 12.18
N THR A 53 -12.58 -14.54 12.69
CA THR A 53 -12.13 -13.86 13.91
C THR A 53 -12.19 -12.34 13.78
N LEU A 54 -11.81 -11.79 12.62
CA LEU A 54 -11.89 -10.35 12.34
C LEU A 54 -13.34 -9.85 12.44
N TRP A 55 -14.27 -10.50 11.73
CA TRP A 55 -15.68 -10.07 11.75
C TRP A 55 -16.31 -10.20 13.14
N ALA A 56 -16.02 -11.27 13.87
CA ALA A 56 -16.49 -11.45 15.23
C ALA A 56 -15.93 -10.40 16.21
N LYS A 57 -14.70 -9.90 15.98
CA LYS A 57 -14.14 -8.78 16.75
C LYS A 57 -14.80 -7.45 16.36
N LEU A 58 -14.96 -7.19 15.06
CA LEU A 58 -15.60 -5.97 14.56
C LEU A 58 -17.06 -5.83 15.01
N SER A 59 -17.81 -6.93 15.08
CA SER A 59 -19.21 -6.91 15.52
C SER A 59 -19.39 -6.61 17.02
N LYS A 60 -18.33 -6.75 17.83
CA LYS A 60 -18.33 -6.49 19.28
C LYS A 60 -17.80 -5.11 19.63
N LEU A 61 -17.35 -4.32 18.65
CA LEU A 61 -16.87 -2.97 18.90
C LEU A 61 -18.04 -2.09 19.37
N PRO A 62 -17.82 -1.21 20.36
CA PRO A 62 -18.87 -0.35 20.90
C PRO A 62 -19.24 0.83 19.97
N PHE A 63 -18.63 0.91 18.78
CA PHE A 63 -18.80 2.00 17.82
C PHE A 63 -19.05 1.46 16.41
N ASN A 64 -19.57 2.33 15.54
CA ASN A 64 -19.81 1.98 14.14
C ASN A 64 -18.51 1.96 13.32
N TRP A 65 -17.85 0.81 13.28
CA TRP A 65 -16.60 0.64 12.53
C TRP A 65 -16.76 0.92 11.02
N ARG A 66 -17.98 0.79 10.45
CA ARG A 66 -18.21 1.11 9.03
C ARG A 66 -18.09 2.60 8.75
N GLN A 67 -18.54 3.44 9.69
CA GLN A 67 -18.39 4.89 9.61
C GLN A 67 -16.91 5.29 9.72
N GLU A 68 -16.15 4.66 10.61
CA GLU A 68 -14.69 4.87 10.73
C GLU A 68 -13.96 4.50 9.43
N VAL A 69 -14.34 3.39 8.78
CA VAL A 69 -13.81 3.01 7.46
C VAL A 69 -14.16 4.05 6.40
N GLN A 70 -15.36 4.62 6.46
CA GLN A 70 -15.78 5.67 5.52
C GLN A 70 -14.96 6.95 5.71
N LEU A 71 -14.74 7.38 6.95
CA LEU A 71 -13.86 8.51 7.26
C LEU A 71 -12.44 8.29 6.76
N LEU A 72 -11.89 7.08 6.91
CA LEU A 72 -10.57 6.72 6.39
C LEU A 72 -10.51 6.85 4.86
N LYS A 73 -11.55 6.36 4.16
CA LYS A 73 -11.63 6.49 2.69
C LYS A 73 -11.65 7.95 2.25
N GLU A 74 -12.46 8.77 2.90
CA GLU A 74 -12.53 10.21 2.62
C GLU A 74 -11.22 10.91 2.89
N ARG A 75 -10.54 10.58 3.99
CA ARG A 75 -9.23 11.15 4.31
C ARG A 75 -8.16 10.74 3.30
N ASN A 76 -8.13 9.47 2.91
CA ASN A 76 -7.24 8.99 1.84
C ASN A 76 -7.53 9.68 0.51
N GLN A 77 -8.80 9.92 0.18
CA GLN A 77 -9.17 10.63 -1.04
C GLN A 77 -8.69 12.09 -1.01
N ARG A 78 -8.90 12.82 0.09
CA ARG A 78 -8.39 14.18 0.24
C ARG A 78 -6.86 14.24 0.06
N LEU A 79 -6.12 13.33 0.69
CA LEU A 79 -4.67 13.24 0.53
C LEU A 79 -4.28 12.95 -0.93
N LYS A 80 -5.04 12.11 -1.64
CA LYS A 80 -4.81 11.89 -3.06
C LYS A 80 -5.04 13.17 -3.87
N ASP A 81 -6.13 13.88 -3.62
CA ASP A 81 -6.48 15.10 -4.35
C ASP A 81 -5.42 16.19 -4.15
N GLU A 82 -4.93 16.32 -2.91
CA GLU A 82 -3.84 17.22 -2.51
C GLU A 82 -2.50 16.82 -3.15
N CYS A 83 -2.13 15.54 -3.12
CA CYS A 83 -0.78 15.10 -3.51
C CYS A 83 -0.64 14.74 -5.00
N LEU A 84 -1.66 14.13 -5.60
CA LEU A 84 -1.53 13.38 -6.85
C LEU A 84 -2.07 14.18 -8.04
N LYS A 85 -1.28 14.17 -9.12
CA LYS A 85 -1.72 14.49 -10.48
C LYS A 85 -2.34 13.28 -11.17
N SER A 86 -1.81 12.08 -10.91
CA SER A 86 -2.33 10.80 -11.42
C SER A 86 -2.01 9.67 -10.45
N ASP A 87 -2.93 8.71 -10.31
CA ASP A 87 -2.75 7.45 -9.55
C ASP A 87 -2.81 6.18 -10.43
N ASP A 88 -2.66 6.37 -11.74
CA ASP A 88 -2.63 5.34 -12.78
C ASP A 88 -1.49 5.55 -13.77
N ALA A 89 -0.36 6.11 -13.30
CA ALA A 89 0.76 6.40 -14.17
C ALA A 89 1.60 5.16 -14.46
N SER A 90 1.98 4.98 -15.71
CA SER A 90 2.92 3.95 -16.13
C SER A 90 4.36 4.34 -15.81
N ASN A 91 5.26 3.35 -15.77
CA ASN A 91 6.70 3.59 -15.63
C ASN A 91 7.31 4.47 -16.75
N THR A 92 6.67 4.56 -17.92
CA THR A 92 7.10 5.44 -19.02
C THR A 92 6.75 6.91 -18.79
N GLU A 93 5.71 7.18 -17.98
CA GLU A 93 5.30 8.55 -17.63
C GLU A 93 6.06 9.07 -16.40
N ILE A 94 6.51 8.15 -15.54
CA ILE A 94 7.23 8.46 -14.30
C ILE A 94 8.70 8.76 -14.62
N ARG A 95 9.05 10.05 -14.57
CA ARG A 95 10.42 10.54 -14.84
C ARG A 95 11.37 10.39 -13.66
N ASP A 96 10.85 10.50 -12.44
CA ASP A 96 11.65 10.44 -11.22
C ASP A 96 11.75 8.98 -10.74
N GLU A 97 12.96 8.43 -10.72
CA GLU A 97 13.23 7.05 -10.36
C GLU A 97 12.73 6.69 -8.95
N LYS A 98 12.63 7.68 -8.05
CA LYS A 98 12.12 7.45 -6.69
C LYS A 98 10.66 6.98 -6.66
N PHE A 99 9.91 7.20 -7.74
CA PHE A 99 8.51 6.80 -7.88
C PHE A 99 8.28 5.64 -8.84
N ARG A 100 9.34 5.14 -9.51
CA ARG A 100 9.18 4.02 -10.45
C ARG A 100 8.80 2.74 -9.72
N VAL A 101 7.75 2.10 -10.23
CA VAL A 101 7.24 0.84 -9.68
C VAL A 101 8.01 -0.33 -10.26
N TRP A 102 8.17 -1.40 -9.48
CA TRP A 102 8.74 -2.64 -10.00
C TRP A 102 7.64 -3.41 -10.75
N GLU A 103 7.92 -3.80 -11.99
CA GLU A 103 7.02 -4.54 -12.86
C GLU A 103 7.65 -5.89 -13.22
N PRO A 104 6.99 -7.03 -12.93
CA PRO A 104 7.38 -8.32 -13.48
C PRO A 104 7.01 -8.42 -14.97
N GLU A 105 7.62 -9.37 -15.66
CA GLU A 105 7.34 -9.62 -17.08
C GLU A 105 5.84 -9.86 -17.33
N GLY A 106 5.28 -9.14 -18.30
CA GLY A 106 3.86 -9.22 -18.66
C GLY A 106 2.89 -8.61 -17.64
N VAL A 107 3.38 -7.91 -16.60
CA VAL A 107 2.54 -7.30 -15.57
C VAL A 107 2.88 -5.81 -15.44
N SER A 108 1.92 -4.96 -15.78
CA SER A 108 2.00 -3.54 -15.51
C SER A 108 1.36 -3.19 -14.17
N VAL A 109 2.03 -2.32 -13.41
CA VAL A 109 1.63 -1.85 -12.09
C VAL A 109 1.41 -0.34 -12.17
N ARG A 110 0.31 0.12 -11.56
CA ARG A 110 -0.03 1.53 -11.49
C ARG A 110 0.91 2.24 -10.51
N GLY A 111 1.54 3.31 -10.99
CA GLY A 111 2.34 4.23 -10.19
C GLY A 111 1.64 5.58 -9.99
N PHE A 112 2.34 6.49 -9.31
CA PHE A 112 1.83 7.80 -8.96
C PHE A 112 2.63 8.91 -9.65
N LEU A 113 1.94 9.96 -10.07
CA LEU A 113 2.54 11.25 -10.41
C LEU A 113 2.09 12.27 -9.37
N LEU A 114 3.06 12.88 -8.68
CA LEU A 114 2.77 13.99 -7.76
C LEU A 114 2.45 15.27 -8.54
N ARG A 115 1.68 16.15 -7.92
CA ARG A 115 1.57 17.55 -8.37
C ARG A 115 2.91 18.26 -8.18
N ASP A 116 3.22 19.22 -9.04
CA ASP A 116 4.52 19.91 -8.98
C ASP A 116 4.68 20.75 -7.72
N SER A 117 3.59 21.32 -7.19
CA SER A 117 3.57 22.14 -5.97
C SER A 117 3.90 21.39 -4.67
N VAL A 118 3.87 20.05 -4.68
CA VAL A 118 4.04 19.20 -3.49
C VAL A 118 5.25 18.27 -3.59
N ARG A 119 6.15 18.50 -4.55
CA ARG A 119 7.34 17.65 -4.76
C ARG A 119 8.31 17.63 -3.58
N GLU A 120 8.33 18.69 -2.78
CA GLU A 120 9.12 18.80 -1.54
C GLU A 120 8.30 18.44 -0.28
N ASN A 121 7.00 18.12 -0.42
CA ASN A 121 6.18 17.70 0.70
C ASN A 121 6.53 16.25 1.08
N GLY A 122 7.23 16.10 2.22
CA GLY A 122 7.69 14.79 2.70
C GLY A 122 6.58 13.75 2.84
N THR A 123 5.37 14.14 3.25
CA THR A 123 4.22 13.23 3.34
C THR A 123 3.82 12.73 1.96
N CYS A 124 3.55 13.62 1.00
CA CYS A 124 3.17 13.23 -0.36
C CYS A 124 4.25 12.34 -1.02
N VAL A 125 5.53 12.73 -0.88
CA VAL A 125 6.66 11.97 -1.42
C VAL A 125 6.74 10.58 -0.81
N ASN A 126 6.64 10.43 0.50
CA ASN A 126 6.76 9.14 1.15
C ASN A 126 5.54 8.23 0.89
N MET A 127 4.35 8.81 0.78
CA MET A 127 3.12 8.07 0.47
C MET A 127 3.10 7.54 -0.97
N ALA A 128 3.66 8.29 -1.92
CA ALA A 128 3.76 7.89 -3.32
C ALA A 128 4.96 6.97 -3.63
N LYS A 129 5.92 6.84 -2.71
CA LYS A 129 7.13 6.04 -2.92
C LYS A 129 6.80 4.54 -2.91
N PRO A 130 7.09 3.80 -3.98
CA PRO A 130 6.82 2.37 -4.00
C PRO A 130 7.79 1.59 -3.11
N PRO A 131 7.46 0.33 -2.74
CA PRO A 131 8.21 -0.42 -1.75
C PRO A 131 9.71 -0.57 -2.06
N LYS A 132 10.08 -0.79 -3.33
CA LYS A 132 11.47 -1.05 -3.72
C LYS A 132 12.38 0.18 -3.54
N PRO A 133 12.07 1.37 -4.11
CA PRO A 133 12.80 2.60 -3.78
C PRO A 133 12.81 2.93 -2.29
N PHE A 134 11.69 2.73 -1.57
CA PHE A 134 11.63 2.95 -0.12
C PHE A 134 12.61 2.05 0.65
N THR A 135 12.67 0.76 0.31
CA THR A 135 13.62 -0.18 0.93
C THR A 135 15.07 0.24 0.66
N TYR A 136 15.41 0.65 -0.56
CA TYR A 136 16.77 1.09 -0.87
C TYR A 136 17.17 2.35 -0.11
N GLU A 137 16.25 3.30 0.03
CA GLU A 137 16.48 4.49 0.85
C GLU A 137 16.73 4.12 2.32
N LEU A 138 15.91 3.25 2.92
CA LEU A 138 16.10 2.79 4.29
C LEU A 138 17.45 2.10 4.47
N GLN A 139 17.82 1.19 3.55
CA GLN A 139 19.11 0.51 3.58
C GLN A 139 20.29 1.49 3.46
N GLY A 140 20.16 2.51 2.60
CA GLY A 140 21.16 3.56 2.47
C GLY A 140 21.36 4.35 3.77
N ARG A 141 20.27 4.71 4.45
CA ARG A 141 20.30 5.41 5.74
C ARG A 141 20.95 4.57 6.84
N GLU A 142 20.59 3.29 6.93
CA GLU A 142 21.20 2.38 7.92
C GLU A 142 22.71 2.21 7.68
N ARG A 143 23.13 2.04 6.41
CA ARG A 143 24.55 1.96 6.06
C ARG A 143 25.32 3.24 6.42
N ALA A 144 24.74 4.41 6.13
CA ALA A 144 25.35 5.69 6.48
C ALA A 144 25.52 5.83 8.00
N ARG A 145 24.49 5.45 8.78
CA ARG A 145 24.52 5.46 10.24
C ARG A 145 25.60 4.53 10.82
N LEU A 146 25.77 3.35 10.24
CA LEU A 146 26.81 2.41 10.68
C LEU A 146 28.21 2.86 10.25
N GLY A 147 28.35 3.49 9.08
CA GLY A 147 29.62 4.04 8.59
C GLY A 147 30.12 5.23 9.41
N THR A 148 29.23 6.07 9.95
CA THR A 148 29.61 7.18 10.85
C THR A 148 29.95 6.72 12.27
N ALA A 149 29.50 5.54 12.70
CA ALA A 149 29.81 4.97 14.01
C ALA A 149 31.21 4.33 14.10
N GLY A 150 31.91 4.11 12.97
CA GLY A 150 33.23 3.49 12.90
C GLY A 150 34.42 4.45 12.78
N LEU A 151 34.19 5.77 12.92
CA LEU A 151 35.21 6.83 12.80
C LEU A 151 35.47 7.56 14.14
N GLY A 152 35.12 6.94 15.27
CA GLY A 152 35.35 7.46 16.62
C GLY A 152 36.45 6.72 17.35
#